data_AF-A0A3Q8D898-F1
#
_entry.id   AF-A0A3Q8D898-F1
#
_cell.length_a   1.000
_cell.length_b   1.000
_cell.length_c   1.000
_cell.angle_alpha   90.00
_cell.angle_beta   90.00
_cell.angle_gamma   90.00
#
_symmetry.space_group_name_H-M   'P 1'
#
loop_
_entity.id
_entity.type
_entity.pdbx_description
1 polymer ?
#
loop_
_entity_poly.entity_id
_entity_poly.type
_entity_poly.pdbx_seq_one_letter_code
_entity_poly.pdbx_strand_id
1 'polypeptide(L)' 'MVEPIKTFKGLSIRPCDAFKNISLITETASLLSAVDDDGYREISDVLFAFVCNYADEARKNESEKLK' A
#
# COMPACT_ATOMS: atom_id res chain seq x y z
N MET A 1 20.58 9.15 -17.81
CA MET A 1 19.56 8.10 -18.06
C MET A 1 18.60 8.11 -16.89
N VAL A 2 17.29 8.21 -17.12
CA VAL A 2 16.29 8.16 -16.03
C VAL A 2 16.05 6.69 -15.72
N GLU A 3 16.29 6.26 -14.48
CA GLU A 3 15.92 4.91 -14.06
C GLU A 3 14.40 4.73 -14.13
N PRO A 4 13.90 3.59 -14.65
CA PRO A 4 12.48 3.32 -14.68
C PRO A 4 11.93 3.30 -13.25
N ILE A 5 10.87 4.08 -13.01
CA ILE A 5 10.20 4.11 -11.70
C ILE A 5 9.62 2.73 -11.45
N LYS A 6 10.19 2.00 -10.49
CA LYS A 6 9.57 0.76 -10.01
C LYS A 6 8.21 1.13 -9.38
N THR A 7 7.20 0.32 -9.67
CA THR A 7 5.85 0.50 -9.17
C THR A 7 5.27 -0.83 -8.72
N PHE A 8 4.32 -0.77 -7.79
CA PHE A 8 3.46 -1.88 -7.39
C PHE A 8 2.05 -1.56 -7.86
N LYS A 9 1.55 -2.31 -8.85
CA LYS A 9 0.20 -2.11 -9.40
C LYS A 9 -0.10 -0.64 -9.80
N GLY A 10 0.92 0.05 -10.33
CA GLY A 10 0.82 1.47 -10.73
C GLY A 10 1.11 2.49 -9.62
N LEU A 11 1.25 2.05 -8.36
CA LEU A 11 1.67 2.91 -7.25
C LEU A 11 3.19 2.95 -7.13
N SER A 12 3.77 4.13 -6.91
CA SER A 12 5.21 4.27 -6.71
C SER A 12 5.67 3.50 -5.46
N ILE A 13 6.77 2.76 -5.55
CA ILE A 13 7.39 2.10 -4.37
C ILE A 13 8.57 2.91 -3.80
N ARG A 14 8.69 4.20 -4.16
CA ARG A 14 9.65 5.10 -3.51
C ARG A 14 9.23 5.33 -2.06
N PRO A 15 10.15 5.42 -1.09
CA PRO A 15 9.80 5.43 0.33
C PRO A 15 8.74 6.45 0.72
N CYS A 16 8.94 7.71 0.35
CA CYS A 16 8.02 8.79 0.72
C CYS A 16 6.65 8.65 0.06
N ASP A 17 6.58 8.15 -1.17
CA ASP A 17 5.32 7.96 -1.90
C ASP A 17 4.58 6.74 -1.34
N ALA A 18 5.30 5.63 -1.15
CA ALA A 18 4.78 4.41 -0.57
C ALA A 18 4.24 4.63 0.84
N PHE A 19 4.98 5.33 1.69
CA PHE A 19 4.54 5.64 3.05
C PHE A 19 3.22 6.42 3.07
N LYS A 20 3.10 7.47 2.23
CA LYS A 20 1.86 8.26 2.12
C LYS A 20 0.68 7.45 1.59
N ASN A 21 0.92 6.63 0.57
CA ASN A 21 -0.14 5.80 -0.02
C ASN A 21 -0.58 4.71 0.96
N ILE A 22 0.36 4.08 1.68
CA ILE A 22 0.07 3.08 2.72
C ILE A 22 -0.78 3.70 3.83
N SER A 23 -0.41 4.89 4.33
CA SER A 23 -1.20 5.54 5.38
C SER A 23 -2.62 5.86 4.92
N LEU A 24 -2.78 6.40 3.71
CA LEU A 24 -4.09 6.72 3.14
C LEU A 24 -4.99 5.48 2.96
N ILE A 25 -4.42 4.40 2.42
CA ILE A 25 -5.16 3.14 2.21
C ILE A 25 -5.56 2.52 3.56
N THR A 26 -4.64 2.53 4.54
CA THR A 26 -4.88 2.00 5.89
C THR A 26 -5.98 2.77 6.61
N GLU A 27 -5.95 4.11 6.54
CA GLU A 27 -7.00 4.96 7.12
C GLU A 27 -8.34 4.72 6.45
N THR A 28 -8.37 4.62 5.12
CA THR A 28 -9.60 4.33 4.36
C THR A 28 -10.18 2.96 4.74
N ALA A 29 -9.35 1.92 4.81
CA ALA A 29 -9.77 0.59 5.24
C ALA A 29 -10.35 0.63 6.66
N SER A 30 -9.67 1.34 7.57
CA SER A 30 -10.12 1.50 8.96
C SER A 30 -11.49 2.18 9.04
N LEU A 31 -11.73 3.25 8.27
CA LEU A 31 -13.02 3.93 8.23
C LEU A 31 -14.13 3.01 7.71
N LEU A 32 -13.86 2.24 6.65
CA LEU A 32 -14.81 1.28 6.10
C LEU A 32 -15.12 0.13 7.08
N SER A 33 -14.11 -0.34 7.82
CA SER A 33 -14.27 -1.40 8.82
C SER A 33 -15.16 -1.00 10.01
N ALA A 34 -15.23 0.30 10.31
CA ALA A 34 -15.98 0.85 11.43
C ALA A 34 -17.49 0.99 11.14
N VAL A 35 -17.90 0.85 9.88
CA VAL A 35 -19.31 0.89 9.48
C VAL A 35 -19.94 -0.48 9.74
N ASP A 36 -21.16 -0.50 10.28
CA ASP A 36 -21.92 -1.75 10.47
C ASP A 36 -22.63 -2.18 9.18
N ASP A 37 -21.83 -2.39 8.14
CA ASP A 37 -22.25 -2.88 6.84
C ASP A 37 -21.23 -3.92 6.36
N ASP A 38 -21.71 -5.12 6.06
CA ASP A 38 -20.86 -6.25 5.68
C ASP A 38 -20.10 -6.01 4.38
N GLY A 39 -20.68 -5.28 3.42
CA GLY A 39 -20.00 -4.94 2.18
C GLY A 39 -18.83 -3.99 2.40
N TYR A 40 -18.97 -3.01 3.30
CA TYR A 40 -17.84 -2.14 3.66
C TYR A 40 -16.75 -2.86 4.46
N ARG A 41 -17.13 -3.82 5.32
CA ARG A 41 -16.16 -4.69 6.01
C ARG A 41 -15.35 -5.54 5.04
N GLU A 42 -16.00 -6.16 4.04
CA GLU A 42 -15.30 -6.92 2.99
C GLU A 42 -14.34 -6.06 2.18
N ILE A 43 -14.75 -4.84 1.79
CA ILE A 43 -13.88 -3.90 1.07
C ILE A 43 -12.67 -3.50 1.94
N SER A 44 -12.89 -3.26 3.23
CA SER A 44 -11.81 -2.98 4.19
C SER A 44 -10.77 -4.10 4.20
N ASP A 45 -11.19 -5.36 4.30
CA ASP A 45 -10.28 -6.51 4.33
C ASP A 45 -9.44 -6.61 3.05
N VAL A 46 -10.06 -6.36 1.90
CA VAL A 46 -9.35 -6.30 0.61
C VAL A 46 -8.30 -5.19 0.60
N LEU A 47 -8.61 -4.00 1.12
CA LEU A 47 -7.68 -2.88 1.20
C LEU A 47 -6.53 -3.17 2.17
N PHE A 48 -6.78 -3.79 3.32
CA PHE A 48 -5.73 -4.21 4.24
C PHE A 48 -4.80 -5.26 3.62
N ALA A 49 -5.37 -6.27 2.93
CA ALA A 49 -4.55 -7.26 2.23
C ALA A 49 -3.69 -6.60 1.13
N PHE A 50 -4.25 -5.63 0.40
CA PHE A 50 -3.51 -4.86 -0.60
C PHE A 50 -2.36 -4.05 0.04
N VAL A 51 -2.60 -3.38 1.16
CA VAL A 51 -1.59 -2.52 1.81
C VAL A 51 -0.41 -3.34 2.35
N CYS A 52 -0.65 -4.54 2.86
CA CYS A 52 0.41 -5.45 3.31
C CYS A 52 1.33 -5.84 2.15
N ASN A 53 0.75 -6.28 1.03
CA ASN A 53 1.52 -6.64 -0.17
C ASN A 53 2.33 -5.46 -0.72
N TYR A 54 1.74 -4.26 -0.70
CA TYR A 54 2.42 -3.05 -1.15
C TYR A 54 3.58 -2.64 -0.24
N ALA A 55 3.39 -2.73 1.08
CA ALA A 55 4.44 -2.46 2.06
C ALA A 55 5.63 -3.41 1.91
N ASP A 56 5.37 -4.70 1.65
CA ASP A 56 6.42 -5.69 1.41
C ASP A 56 7.24 -5.38 0.15
N GLU A 57 6.59 -5.03 -0.96
CA GLU A 57 7.28 -4.66 -2.20
C GLU A 57 8.09 -3.36 -2.05
N ALA A 58 7.55 -2.37 -1.33
CA ALA A 58 8.28 -1.14 -1.01
C ALA A 58 9.53 -1.43 -0.15
N ARG A 59 9.39 -2.27 0.88
CA ARG A 59 10.51 -2.69 1.74
C ARG A 59 11.58 -3.45 0.95
N LYS A 60 11.16 -4.38 0.07
CA LYS A 60 12.07 -5.15 -0.78
C LYS A 60 12.87 -4.23 -1.70
N ASN A 61 12.22 -3.25 -2.33
CA ASN A 61 12.89 -2.28 -3.19
C ASN A 61 13.97 -1.47 -2.47
N GLU A 62 13.73 -1.03 -1.23
CA GLU A 62 14.75 -0.34 -0.44
C GLU A 62 15.87 -1.28 0.01
N SER A 63 15.54 -2.52 0.37
CA SER A 63 16.53 -3.53 0.77
C SER A 63 17.45 -3.95 -0.37
N GLU A 64 16.96 -3.94 -1.62
CA GLU A 64 17.75 -4.20 -2.82
C GLU A 64 18.78 -3.10 -3.11
N LYS A 65 18.54 -1.86 -2.69
CA LYS A 65 19.49 -0.74 -2.88
C LYS A 65 20.67 -0.77 -1.92
N LEU A 66 20.55 -1.53 -0.83
CA LEU A 66 21.57 -1.65 0.22
C LEU A 66 22.51 -2.85 -0.01
N LYS A 67 22.28 -3.63 -1.08
CA LYS A 67 23.10 -4.77 -1.50
C LYS A 67 24.02 -4.38 -2.64
#